data_AF-A0A658NKU7-F1
#
_entry.id   AF-A0A658NKU7-F1
#
_cell.length_a   1.000
_cell.length_b   1.000
_cell.length_c   1.000
_cell.angle_alpha   90.00
_cell.angle_beta   90.00
_cell.angle_gamma   90.00
#
_symmetry.space_group_name_H-M   'P 1'
#
loop_
_entity.id
_entity.type
_entity.pdbx_description
1 polymer ?
#
loop_
_entity_poly.entity_id
_entity_poly.type
_entity_poly.pdbx_seq_one_letter_code
_entity_poly.pdbx_strand_id
1 'polypeptide(L)' 'MALGSLYGGMCLGPVNTAAVHALAYPLGGTYNVPHGVANALLLPHVMRFNRPACPERFAALASALAASDAVDAVASL' A
#
# COMPACT_ATOMS: atom_id res chain seq x y z
N MET A 1 -15.80 4.83 1.45
CA MET A 1 -15.08 3.99 0.47
C MET A 1 -14.95 4.63 -0.92
N ALA A 2 -16.04 4.99 -1.61
CA ALA A 2 -15.96 5.53 -2.99
C ALA A 2 -15.07 6.78 -3.14
N LEU A 3 -15.22 7.78 -2.26
CA LEU A 3 -14.40 9.00 -2.28
C LEU A 3 -12.90 8.71 -2.06
N GLY A 4 -12.58 7.80 -1.13
CA GLY A 4 -11.20 7.37 -0.87
C GLY A 4 -10.58 6.67 -2.08
N SER A 5 -11.34 5.80 -2.76
CA SER A 5 -10.89 5.16 -4.00
C SER A 5 -10.63 6.17 -5.11
N LEU A 6 -11.47 7.19 -5.24
CA LEU A 6 -11.30 8.26 -6.23
C LEU A 6 -10.00 9.06 -5.97
N TYR A 7 -9.76 9.49 -4.73
CA TYR A 7 -8.52 10.17 -4.37
C TYR A 7 -7.29 9.28 -4.54
N GLY A 8 -7.37 8.00 -4.17
CA GLY A 8 -6.30 7.03 -4.40
C GLY A 8 -5.93 6.93 -5.89
N GLY A 9 -6.92 6.85 -6.78
CA GLY A 9 -6.68 6.84 -8.23
C GLY A 9 -6.02 8.13 -8.74
N MET A 10 -6.45 9.30 -8.26
CA MET A 10 -5.83 10.58 -8.60
C MET A 10 -4.36 10.66 -8.18
N CYS A 11 -3.99 10.07 -7.04
CA CYS A 11 -2.59 10.04 -6.59
C CYS A 11 -1.67 9.21 -7.50
N LEU A 12 -2.19 8.16 -8.16
CA LEU A 12 -1.39 7.27 -9.00
C LEU A 12 -1.16 7.82 -10.42
N GLY A 13 -2.10 8.61 -10.93
CA GLY A 13 -2.04 9.17 -12.30
C GLY A 13 -0.71 9.83 -12.69
N PRO A 14 -0.11 10.72 -11.86
CA PRO A 14 1.12 11.42 -12.22
C PRO A 14 2.42 10.63 -11.96
N VAL A 15 2.39 9.56 -11.17
CA VAL A 15 3.61 8.90 -10.66
C VAL A 15 3.66 7.38 -10.87
N ASN A 16 2.63 6.79 -11.49
CA ASN A 16 2.44 5.35 -11.60
C ASN A 16 2.42 4.63 -10.23
N THR A 17 2.49 3.30 -10.28
CA THR A 17 2.59 2.42 -9.10
C THR A 17 4.03 1.93 -8.92
N ALA A 18 4.30 1.22 -7.81
CA ALA A 18 5.64 0.81 -7.43
C ALA A 18 5.70 -0.67 -7.00
N ALA A 19 6.62 -1.01 -6.08
CA ALA A 19 6.95 -2.37 -5.69
C ALA A 19 5.75 -3.26 -5.33
N VAL A 20 4.72 -2.74 -4.65
CA VAL A 20 3.52 -3.54 -4.32
C VAL A 20 2.83 -4.08 -5.58
N HIS A 21 2.59 -3.23 -6.58
CA HIS A 21 1.94 -3.64 -7.82
C HIS A 21 2.84 -4.53 -8.66
N ALA A 22 4.14 -4.21 -8.73
CA ALA A 22 5.12 -5.01 -9.45
C ALA A 22 5.17 -6.45 -8.94
N LEU A 23 5.16 -6.63 -7.61
CA LEU A 23 5.15 -7.94 -6.96
C LEU A 23 3.77 -8.64 -7.04
N ALA A 24 2.68 -7.89 -7.21
CA ALA A 24 1.34 -8.45 -7.38
C ALA A 24 1.12 -9.06 -8.78
N TYR A 25 1.79 -8.58 -9.83
CA TYR A 25 1.62 -9.09 -11.20
C TYR A 25 1.86 -10.60 -11.36
N PRO A 26 2.97 -11.20 -10.86
CA PRO A 26 3.16 -12.65 -10.96
C PRO A 26 2.11 -13.42 -10.14
N LEU A 27 1.61 -12.88 -9.02
CA LEU A 27 0.56 -13.55 -8.25
C LEU A 27 -0.76 -13.63 -9.04
N GLY A 28 -1.13 -12.54 -9.72
CA GLY A 28 -2.29 -12.52 -10.61
C GLY A 28 -2.09 -13.40 -11.84
N GLY A 29 -0.93 -13.30 -12.51
CA GLY A 29 -0.67 -14.01 -13.76
C GLY A 29 -0.46 -15.52 -13.61
N THR A 30 0.17 -15.97 -12.52
CA THR A 30 0.49 -17.39 -12.30
C THR A 30 -0.57 -18.11 -11.48
N TYR A 31 -1.14 -17.44 -10.47
CA TYR A 31 -2.02 -18.08 -9.48
C TYR A 31 -3.45 -17.53 -9.50
N ASN A 32 -3.79 -16.61 -10.42
CA ASN A 32 -5.10 -15.98 -10.51
C ASN A 32 -5.56 -15.31 -9.20
N VAL A 33 -4.63 -14.83 -8.38
CA VAL A 33 -4.96 -14.09 -7.16
C VAL A 33 -5.63 -12.77 -7.55
N PRO A 34 -6.80 -12.41 -6.99
CA PRO A 34 -7.45 -11.14 -7.29
C PRO A 34 -6.53 -9.95 -6.99
N HIS A 35 -6.50 -8.98 -7.90
CA HIS A 35 -5.54 -7.87 -7.84
C HIS A 35 -5.53 -7.12 -6.49
N GLY A 36 -6.71 -6.79 -5.95
CA GLY A 36 -6.82 -6.12 -4.66
C GLY A 36 -6.28 -6.98 -3.51
N VAL A 37 -6.54 -8.29 -3.54
CA VAL A 37 -6.06 -9.23 -2.52
C VAL A 37 -4.54 -9.36 -2.55
N ALA A 38 -3.94 -9.48 -3.75
CA ALA A 38 -2.49 -9.55 -3.90
C ALA A 38 -1.80 -8.27 -3.38
N ASN A 39 -2.33 -7.10 -3.73
CA ASN A 39 -1.78 -5.84 -3.24
C ASN A 39 -1.95 -5.68 -1.72
N ALA A 40 -3.12 -6.00 -1.17
CA ALA A 40 -3.38 -5.92 0.27
C ALA A 40 -2.41 -6.82 1.06
N LEU A 41 -2.20 -8.05 0.59
CA LEU A 41 -1.27 -9.00 1.18
C LEU A 41 0.17 -8.46 1.20
N LEU A 42 0.64 -7.85 0.10
CA LEU A 42 2.02 -7.42 -0.06
C LEU A 42 2.31 -6.05 0.57
N LEU A 43 1.30 -5.19 0.67
CA LEU A 43 1.44 -3.80 1.11
C LEU A 43 2.20 -3.63 2.44
N PRO A 44 1.84 -4.31 3.56
CA PRO A 44 2.54 -4.11 4.82
C PRO A 44 4.02 -4.56 4.76
N HIS A 45 4.36 -5.56 3.94
CA HIS A 45 5.75 -6.00 3.78
C HIS A 45 6.59 -4.97 3.04
N VAL A 46 6.07 -4.44 1.93
CA VAL A 46 6.75 -3.39 1.16
C VAL A 46 6.85 -2.09 1.97
N MET A 47 5.83 -1.77 2.76
CA MET A 47 5.87 -0.64 3.70
C MET A 47 7.00 -0.78 4.72
N ARG A 48 7.18 -1.96 5.34
CA ARG A 48 8.31 -2.22 6.27
C ARG A 48 9.66 -2.02 5.58
N PHE A 49 9.79 -2.53 4.36
CA PHE A 49 11.00 -2.39 3.56
C PHE A 49 11.32 -0.93 3.23
N ASN A 50 10.32 -0.12 2.86
CA ASN A 50 10.51 1.27 2.47
C ASN A 50 10.65 2.24 3.65
N ARG A 51 10.17 1.88 4.84
CA ARG A 51 10.11 2.78 6.01
C ARG A 51 11.42 3.52 6.32
N PRO A 52 12.61 2.88 6.29
CA PRO A 52 13.86 3.58 6.56
C PRO A 52 14.19 4.71 5.57
N ALA A 53 13.68 4.64 4.34
CA ALA A 53 13.96 5.63 3.31
C ALA A 53 13.12 6.92 3.44
N CYS A 54 11.99 6.89 4.15
CA CYS A 54 11.11 8.05 4.29
C CYS A 54 10.33 8.08 5.63
N PRO A 55 11.04 8.08 6.78
CA PRO A 55 10.42 7.95 8.10
C PRO A 55 9.36 9.03 8.40
N GLU A 56 9.61 10.28 8.00
CA GLU A 56 8.67 11.41 8.13
C GLU A 56 7.30 11.12 7.47
N ARG A 57 7.31 10.48 6.30
CA ARG A 57 6.07 10.15 5.57
C ARG A 57 5.28 9.05 6.28
N PHE A 58 5.97 8.09 6.87
CA PHE A 58 5.35 7.03 7.66
C PHE A 58 4.79 7.57 8.99
N ALA A 59 5.45 8.54 9.63
CA ALA A 59 4.92 9.22 10.80
C ALA A 59 3.63 10.01 10.47
N ALA A 60 3.62 10.75 9.37
CA ALA A 60 2.42 11.45 8.89
C ALA A 60 1.27 10.46 8.58
N LEU A 61 1.59 9.33 7.95
CA LEU A 61 0.61 8.27 7.68
C LEU A 61 0.05 7.66 8.98
N ALA A 62 0.89 7.40 9.97
CA ALA A 62 0.45 6.86 11.27
C ALA A 62 -0.53 7.83 11.96
N SER A 63 -0.21 9.13 11.94
CA SER A 63 -1.10 10.18 12.46
C SER A 63 -2.43 10.23 11.70
N ALA A 64 -2.41 10.12 10.37
CA ALA A 64 -3.63 10.13 9.56
C ALA A 64 -4.52 8.90 9.80
N LEU A 65 -3.91 7.76 10.16
CA LEU A 65 -4.60 6.53 10.52
C LEU A 65 -5.01 6.46 12.00
N ALA A 66 -4.69 7.49 12.79
CA ALA A 66 -4.87 7.50 14.25
C ALA A 66 -4.23 6.27 14.93
N ALA A 67 -3.04 5.88 14.46
CA ALA A 67 -2.31 4.71 14.92
C ALA A 67 -0.91 5.08 15.43
N SER A 68 -0.33 4.22 16.27
CA SER A 68 1.05 4.37 16.77
C SER A 68 2.10 4.01 15.72
N ASP A 69 1.80 3.05 14.82
CA ASP A 69 2.63 2.70 13.67
C ASP A 69 1.73 2.46 12.45
N ALA A 70 2.10 3.08 11.32
CA ALA A 70 1.34 3.02 10.08
C ALA A 70 1.33 1.63 9.44
N VAL A 71 2.43 0.89 9.58
CA VAL A 71 2.58 -0.43 8.96
C VAL A 71 1.72 -1.43 9.70
N ASP A 72 1.74 -1.42 11.03
CA ASP A 72 0.97 -2.36 11.85
C ASP A 72 -0.53 -2.06 11.73
N ALA A 73 -0.92 -0.78 11.63
CA ALA A 73 -2.29 -0.40 11.30
C ALA A 73 -2.76 -1.01 9.98
N VAL A 74 -1.96 -0.85 8.90
CA VAL A 74 -2.28 -1.41 7.58
C VAL A 74 -2.27 -2.95 7.58
N ALA A 75 -1.40 -3.58 8.37
CA ALA A 75 -1.34 -5.04 8.46
C ALA A 75 -2.55 -5.65 9.21
N SER A 76 -3.31 -4.84 9.94
CA SER A 76 -4.46 -5.26 10.75
C SER A 76 -5.82 -5.04 10.07
N LEU A 77 -5.84 -4.46 8.86
CA LEU A 77 -7.03 -4.26 8.03
C LEU A 77 -7.47 -5.57 7.36
#